data_AF-A0A518K7S9-F1
#
_entry.id   AF-A0A518K7S9-F1
#
_cell.length_a   1.000
_cell.length_b   1.000
_cell.length_c   1.000
_cell.angle_alpha   90.00
_cell.angle_beta   90.00
_cell.angle_gamma   90.00
#
_symmetry.space_group_name_H-M   'P 1'
#
loop_
_entity.id
_entity.type
_entity.pdbx_description
1 polymer ?
#
loop_
_entity_poly.entity_id
_entity_poly.type
_entity_poly.pdbx_seq_one_letter_code
_entity_poly.pdbx_strand_id
1 'polypeptide(L)'
;MIASARHSVDETLCHSNLVKLRHALVEYASVHGSLPPAVLPGPDGKTAHSWRVLILPYLDSWGIDGRAIYEAYDMAEEWNAPGNRRLFKLVAQSRFACPCGPEEDTTLTSYVVIVGGNTLFPPGGTVSASKLPNNVDPILVIEISSSDIEWPEPRDLSVSELSKSSRLNSIALLKPHGGVIRYITLSGRLGVLAGDMSVDEVNRLASIDGQAANADEELP
;
A
#
# COMPACT_ATOMS: atom_id res chain seq x y z
N MET A 1 -18.69 13.57 24.56
CA MET A 1 -17.22 13.72 24.70
C MET A 1 -16.43 12.42 24.49
N ILE A 2 -16.95 11.22 24.82
CA ILE A 2 -16.21 9.94 24.67
C ILE A 2 -16.01 9.51 23.20
N ALA A 3 -16.98 9.76 22.30
CA ALA A 3 -16.88 9.41 20.88
C ALA A 3 -15.83 10.24 20.10
N SER A 4 -15.65 11.52 20.47
CA SER A 4 -14.68 12.42 19.83
C SER A 4 -13.23 12.08 20.18
N ALA A 5 -12.98 11.59 21.40
CA ALA A 5 -11.63 11.20 21.84
C ALA A 5 -11.18 9.87 21.22
N ARG A 6 -12.12 8.92 20.99
CA ARG A 6 -11.83 7.69 20.25
C ARG A 6 -11.45 7.99 18.80
N HIS A 7 -12.23 8.82 18.11
CA HIS A 7 -11.94 9.21 16.73
C HIS A 7 -10.56 9.87 16.56
N SER A 8 -10.15 10.75 17.49
CA SER A 8 -8.82 11.37 17.46
C SER A 8 -7.66 10.39 17.74
N VAL A 9 -7.90 9.37 18.57
CA VAL A 9 -6.92 8.30 18.83
C VAL A 9 -6.79 7.42 17.59
N ASP A 10 -7.92 7.04 16.99
CA ASP A 10 -7.93 6.17 15.81
C ASP A 10 -7.27 6.88 14.61
N GLU A 11 -7.49 8.18 14.43
CA GLU A 11 -6.78 9.00 13.42
C GLU A 11 -5.26 9.04 13.63
N THR A 12 -4.82 9.17 14.89
CA THR A 12 -3.39 9.12 15.24
C THR A 12 -2.78 7.75 14.91
N LEU A 13 -3.53 6.66 15.13
CA LEU A 13 -3.09 5.31 14.81
C LEU A 13 -3.02 5.06 13.29
N CYS A 14 -3.93 5.62 12.51
CA CYS A 14 -3.88 5.55 11.04
C CYS A 14 -2.60 6.20 10.49
N HIS A 15 -2.31 7.42 10.93
CA HIS A 15 -1.05 8.10 10.58
C HIS A 15 0.17 7.30 11.04
N SER A 16 0.12 6.71 12.24
CA SER A 16 1.19 5.85 12.74
C SER A 16 1.45 4.65 11.82
N ASN A 17 0.40 4.00 11.31
CA ASN A 17 0.55 2.86 10.40
C ASN A 17 1.16 3.27 9.05
N LEU A 18 0.76 4.40 8.46
CA LEU A 18 1.39 4.92 7.24
C LEU A 18 2.89 5.21 7.45
N VAL A 19 3.24 5.83 8.58
CA VAL A 19 4.64 6.12 8.94
C VAL A 19 5.45 4.83 9.12
N LYS A 20 4.87 3.83 9.78
CA LYS A 20 5.43 2.48 9.91
C LYS A 20 5.66 1.85 8.55
N LEU A 21 4.64 1.71 7.71
CA LEU A 21 4.79 1.12 6.38
C LEU A 21 5.85 1.82 5.53
N ARG A 22 5.91 3.16 5.59
CA ARG A 22 6.99 3.93 4.95
C ARG A 22 8.37 3.53 5.47
N HIS A 23 8.54 3.40 6.78
CA HIS A 23 9.81 2.98 7.37
C HIS A 23 10.22 1.59 6.87
N ALA A 24 9.31 0.62 6.83
CA ALA A 24 9.61 -0.74 6.37
C ALA A 24 9.99 -0.77 4.88
N LEU A 25 9.29 0.00 4.06
CA LEU A 25 9.59 0.13 2.64
C LEU A 25 10.95 0.79 2.39
N VAL A 26 11.28 1.85 3.14
CA VAL A 26 12.58 2.52 3.05
C VAL A 26 13.71 1.63 3.58
N GLU A 27 13.46 0.86 4.64
CA GLU A 27 14.43 -0.08 5.19
C GLU A 27 14.70 -1.23 4.21
N TYR A 28 13.65 -1.82 3.62
CA TYR A 28 13.77 -2.74 2.50
C TYR A 28 14.64 -2.13 1.38
N ALA A 29 14.35 -0.91 0.96
CA ALA A 29 15.10 -0.25 -0.10
C ALA A 29 16.57 0.01 0.26
N SER A 30 16.87 0.25 1.54
CA SER A 30 18.26 0.42 2.01
C SER A 30 19.07 -0.87 1.92
N VAL A 31 18.43 -2.02 2.12
CA VAL A 31 19.05 -3.35 2.06
C VAL A 31 19.13 -3.88 0.63
N HIS A 32 18.09 -3.67 -0.17
CA HIS A 32 17.94 -4.25 -1.51
C HIS A 32 18.31 -3.29 -2.66
N GLY A 33 18.55 -2.01 -2.38
CA GLY A 33 18.92 -0.98 -3.35
C GLY A 33 17.73 -0.36 -4.12
N SER A 34 16.53 -0.92 -3.96
CA SER A 34 15.28 -0.43 -4.54
C SER A 34 14.09 -0.74 -3.65
N LEU A 35 13.00 0.01 -3.83
CA LEU A 35 11.69 -0.39 -3.28
C LEU A 35 11.33 -1.81 -3.79
N PRO A 36 10.50 -2.56 -3.03
CA PRO A 36 9.99 -3.81 -3.51
C PRO A 36 9.14 -3.58 -4.78
N PRO A 37 9.12 -4.54 -5.73
CA PRO A 37 8.15 -4.47 -6.83
C PRO A 37 6.74 -4.60 -6.24
N ALA A 38 5.73 -3.97 -6.85
CA ALA A 38 4.33 -4.13 -6.41
C ALA A 38 3.90 -5.61 -6.43
N VAL A 39 4.34 -6.33 -7.47
CA VAL A 39 4.17 -7.76 -7.64
C VAL A 39 5.53 -8.39 -7.89
N LEU A 40 5.90 -9.36 -7.07
CA LEU A 40 7.09 -10.18 -7.25
C LEU A 40 6.69 -11.51 -7.91
N PRO A 41 7.25 -11.87 -9.08
CA PRO A 41 7.13 -13.21 -9.63
C PRO A 41 7.89 -14.22 -8.75
N GLY A 42 7.26 -15.37 -8.49
CA GLY A 42 7.86 -16.51 -7.84
C GLY A 42 8.90 -17.21 -8.72
N PRO A 43 9.56 -18.27 -8.22
CA PRO A 43 10.62 -18.97 -8.93
C PRO A 43 10.22 -19.55 -10.29
N ASP A 44 8.93 -19.84 -10.48
CA ASP A 44 8.36 -20.32 -11.73
C ASP A 44 8.09 -19.20 -12.77
N GLY A 45 8.30 -17.93 -12.37
CA GLY A 45 8.01 -16.74 -13.16
C GLY A 45 6.52 -16.46 -13.38
N LYS A 46 5.62 -17.20 -12.73
CA LYS A 46 4.16 -17.11 -12.91
C LYS A 46 3.42 -16.82 -11.63
N THR A 47 3.84 -17.43 -10.54
CA THR A 47 3.28 -17.19 -9.21
C THR A 47 3.54 -15.75 -8.81
N ALA A 48 2.55 -15.06 -8.26
CA ALA A 48 2.63 -13.64 -7.94
C ALA A 48 2.56 -13.43 -6.42
N HIS A 49 3.46 -12.60 -5.89
CA HIS A 49 3.54 -12.27 -4.47
C HIS A 49 3.49 -10.75 -4.23
N SER A 50 2.84 -10.38 -3.14
CA SER A 50 2.63 -8.98 -2.76
C SER A 50 3.89 -8.37 -2.14
N TRP A 51 4.16 -7.09 -2.43
CA TRP A 51 5.20 -6.32 -1.73
C TRP A 51 5.01 -6.34 -0.20
N ARG A 52 3.77 -6.49 0.27
CA ARG A 52 3.43 -6.58 1.70
C ARG A 52 4.10 -7.79 2.37
N VAL A 53 4.26 -8.90 1.64
CA VAL A 53 4.99 -10.09 2.13
C VAL A 53 6.47 -9.78 2.26
N LEU A 54 7.06 -9.08 1.29
CA LEU A 54 8.49 -8.76 1.25
C LEU A 54 8.94 -7.86 2.40
N ILE A 55 8.05 -7.00 2.88
CA ILE A 55 8.38 -6.08 3.99
C ILE A 55 8.13 -6.67 5.37
N LEU A 56 7.53 -7.86 5.49
CA LEU A 56 7.20 -8.46 6.79
C LEU A 56 8.39 -8.50 7.77
N PRO A 57 9.62 -8.89 7.37
CA PRO A 57 10.77 -8.92 8.30
C PRO A 57 11.14 -7.55 8.91
N TYR A 58 10.66 -6.46 8.32
CA TYR A 58 10.92 -5.09 8.76
C TYR A 58 9.79 -4.55 9.67
N LEU A 59 8.75 -5.36 9.92
CA LEU A 59 7.62 -5.00 10.79
C LEU A 59 7.78 -5.52 12.23
N ASP A 60 8.83 -6.30 12.53
CA ASP A 60 9.03 -6.97 13.82
C ASP A 60 8.98 -5.99 15.01
N SER A 61 9.59 -4.83 14.85
CA SER A 61 9.61 -3.77 15.86
C SER A 61 8.24 -3.16 16.17
N TRP A 62 7.20 -3.49 15.40
CA TRP A 62 5.83 -2.97 15.55
C TRP A 62 4.85 -4.00 16.12
N GLY A 63 5.37 -5.11 16.64
CA GLY A 63 4.58 -6.13 17.33
C GLY A 63 3.89 -7.12 16.39
N ILE A 64 4.38 -7.24 15.16
CA ILE A 64 4.06 -8.33 14.23
C ILE A 64 5.23 -9.30 14.27
N ASP A 65 4.99 -10.61 14.30
CA ASP A 65 6.06 -11.60 14.14
C ASP A 65 6.37 -11.80 12.64
N GLY A 66 6.80 -10.72 11.99
CA GLY A 66 6.85 -10.61 10.54
C GLY A 66 7.94 -11.50 9.94
N ARG A 67 9.10 -11.59 10.57
CA ARG A 67 10.17 -12.50 10.17
C ARG A 67 9.73 -13.96 10.20
N ALA A 68 9.08 -14.42 11.28
CA ALA A 68 8.62 -15.80 11.36
C ALA A 68 7.56 -16.12 10.29
N ILE A 69 6.66 -15.18 10.01
CA ILE A 69 5.66 -15.33 8.92
C ILE A 69 6.38 -15.41 7.56
N TYR A 70 7.35 -14.53 7.31
CA TYR A 70 8.10 -14.50 6.06
C TYR A 70 8.90 -15.79 5.83
N GLU A 71 9.59 -16.29 6.85
CA GLU A 71 10.37 -17.54 6.77
C GLU A 71 9.50 -18.78 6.56
N ALA A 72 8.25 -18.76 7.04
CA ALA A 72 7.29 -19.85 6.87
C ALA A 72 6.52 -19.78 5.53
N TYR A 73 6.57 -18.64 4.83
CA TYR A 73 5.87 -18.40 3.58
C TYR A 73 6.58 -19.08 2.40
N ASP A 74 5.85 -19.85 1.61
CA ASP A 74 6.39 -20.55 0.46
C ASP A 74 6.22 -19.71 -0.82
N MET A 75 7.34 -19.17 -1.32
CA MET A 75 7.39 -18.39 -2.57
C MET A 75 7.22 -19.26 -3.83
N ALA A 76 7.19 -20.59 -3.72
CA ALA A 76 6.89 -21.48 -4.83
C ALA A 76 5.39 -21.80 -4.95
N GLU A 77 4.57 -21.49 -3.93
CA GLU A 77 3.13 -21.69 -3.94
C GLU A 77 2.37 -20.37 -4.18
N GLU A 78 1.16 -20.46 -4.75
CA GLU A 78 0.27 -19.30 -4.86
C GLU A 78 0.05 -18.64 -3.48
N TRP A 79 -0.10 -17.31 -3.49
CA TRP A 79 -0.28 -16.56 -2.25
C TRP A 79 -1.48 -17.06 -1.44
N ASN A 80 -2.55 -17.50 -2.10
CA ASN A 80 -3.78 -18.01 -1.49
C ASN A 80 -3.81 -19.54 -1.35
N ALA A 81 -2.72 -20.24 -1.66
CA ALA A 81 -2.61 -21.67 -1.45
C ALA A 81 -2.86 -22.01 0.03
N PRO A 82 -3.42 -23.19 0.37
CA PRO A 82 -3.71 -23.56 1.75
C PRO A 82 -2.51 -23.41 2.69
N GLY A 83 -1.29 -23.62 2.16
CA GLY A 83 -0.05 -23.49 2.90
C GLY A 83 0.27 -22.07 3.31
N ASN A 84 0.20 -21.12 2.38
CA ASN A 84 0.41 -19.70 2.66
C ASN A 84 -0.77 -19.08 3.42
N ARG A 85 -2.01 -19.48 3.08
CA ARG A 85 -3.22 -18.92 3.69
C ARG A 85 -3.28 -19.08 5.21
N ARG A 86 -2.75 -20.19 5.74
CA ARG A 86 -2.70 -20.45 7.19
C ARG A 86 -1.79 -19.47 7.96
N LEU A 87 -0.85 -18.82 7.27
CA LEU A 87 0.08 -17.85 7.85
C LEU A 87 -0.57 -16.48 8.01
N PHE A 88 -1.65 -16.24 7.26
CA PHE A 88 -2.33 -14.96 7.26
C PHE A 88 -3.19 -14.83 8.49
N LYS A 89 -2.63 -14.13 9.46
CA LYS A 89 -3.37 -13.68 10.63
C LYS A 89 -4.38 -12.61 10.21
N LEU A 90 -5.45 -12.50 11.00
CA LEU A 90 -6.43 -11.42 10.89
C LEU A 90 -5.73 -10.05 10.95
N VAL A 91 -6.35 -9.02 10.37
CA VAL A 91 -5.67 -7.75 10.19
C VAL A 91 -5.38 -7.00 11.49
N ALA A 92 -6.12 -7.28 12.56
CA ALA A 92 -5.75 -6.83 13.92
C ALA A 92 -4.33 -7.27 14.32
N GLN A 93 -3.83 -8.38 13.75
CA GLN A 93 -2.51 -8.93 13.98
C GLN A 93 -1.51 -8.59 12.86
N SER A 94 -1.98 -8.38 11.62
CA SER A 94 -1.11 -8.05 10.47
C SER A 94 -0.86 -6.55 10.27
N ARG A 95 -1.60 -5.66 10.96
CA ARG A 95 -1.50 -4.19 10.87
C ARG A 95 -1.70 -3.59 9.47
N PHE A 96 -2.18 -4.37 8.52
CA PHE A 96 -2.45 -3.93 7.16
C PHE A 96 -3.86 -3.34 6.96
N ALA A 97 -4.60 -2.96 8.01
CA ALA A 97 -5.83 -2.18 7.90
C ALA A 97 -5.82 -0.97 8.81
N CYS A 98 -6.64 -0.01 8.38
CA CYS A 98 -7.00 1.16 9.12
C CYS A 98 -7.64 0.75 10.46
N PRO A 99 -7.11 1.21 11.61
CA PRO A 99 -7.72 0.99 12.93
C PRO A 99 -9.15 1.54 13.07
N CYS A 100 -9.55 2.45 12.18
CA CYS A 100 -10.91 2.95 12.09
C CYS A 100 -11.85 2.03 11.27
N GLY A 101 -11.31 1.09 10.48
CA GLY A 101 -12.07 0.21 9.58
C GLY A 101 -12.96 -0.80 10.31
N PRO A 102 -13.89 -1.46 9.59
CA PRO A 102 -14.80 -2.43 10.21
C PRO A 102 -14.06 -3.71 10.61
N GLU A 103 -14.23 -4.06 11.89
CA GLU A 103 -13.94 -5.32 12.60
C GLU A 103 -12.51 -5.90 12.51
N GLU A 104 -12.03 -6.37 13.67
CA GLU A 104 -10.71 -7.01 13.84
C GLU A 104 -10.55 -8.31 13.01
N ASP A 105 -11.66 -8.84 12.48
CA ASP A 105 -11.80 -10.16 11.85
C ASP A 105 -11.71 -10.15 10.31
N THR A 106 -11.22 -9.07 9.70
CA THR A 106 -11.00 -9.01 8.25
C THR A 106 -9.58 -9.44 7.84
N THR A 107 -9.43 -9.95 6.61
CA THR A 107 -8.14 -10.11 5.91
C THR A 107 -7.89 -8.99 4.90
N LEU A 108 -8.85 -8.08 4.71
CA LEU A 108 -8.77 -7.01 3.73
C LEU A 108 -7.83 -5.89 4.18
N THR A 109 -6.99 -5.43 3.27
CA THR A 109 -6.05 -4.33 3.56
C THR A 109 -6.70 -2.96 3.40
N SER A 110 -6.23 -1.97 4.14
CA SER A 110 -6.49 -0.55 3.85
C SER A 110 -5.31 0.13 3.17
N TYR A 111 -4.15 -0.51 3.10
CA TYR A 111 -2.92 0.13 2.65
C TYR A 111 -2.52 -0.44 1.30
N VAL A 112 -2.52 0.41 0.27
CA VAL A 112 -2.19 0.03 -1.10
C VAL A 112 -1.15 0.97 -1.69
N VAL A 113 -0.43 0.52 -2.72
CA VAL A 113 0.48 1.35 -3.51
C VAL A 113 -0.20 1.77 -4.81
N ILE A 114 0.35 2.79 -5.48
CA ILE A 114 -0.13 3.24 -6.79
C ILE A 114 0.78 2.66 -7.87
N VAL A 115 0.22 1.77 -8.69
CA VAL A 115 0.94 1.10 -9.79
C VAL A 115 0.83 1.90 -11.08
N GLY A 116 1.95 2.15 -11.74
CA GLY A 116 2.00 2.85 -13.03
C GLY A 116 3.43 3.11 -13.49
N GLY A 117 3.65 3.29 -14.80
CA GLY A 117 4.99 3.42 -15.39
C GLY A 117 5.84 4.55 -14.81
N ASN A 118 5.20 5.68 -14.46
CA ASN A 118 5.84 6.84 -13.83
C ASN A 118 5.48 6.94 -12.34
N THR A 119 5.42 5.84 -11.60
CA THR A 119 5.26 5.84 -10.13
C THR A 119 6.44 5.15 -9.45
N LEU A 120 6.46 5.14 -8.12
CA LEU A 120 7.43 4.35 -7.36
C LEU A 120 7.30 2.83 -7.59
N PHE A 121 6.19 2.39 -8.17
CA PHE A 121 5.84 0.98 -8.37
C PHE A 121 5.46 0.72 -9.84
N PRO A 122 6.44 0.75 -10.77
CA PRO A 122 6.20 0.43 -12.16
C PRO A 122 5.82 -1.05 -12.33
N PRO A 123 4.89 -1.39 -13.25
CA PRO A 123 4.58 -2.77 -13.59
C PRO A 123 5.84 -3.56 -13.97
N GLY A 124 6.08 -4.70 -13.33
CA GLY A 124 7.20 -5.58 -13.64
C GLY A 124 8.59 -5.01 -13.31
N GLY A 125 8.67 -3.94 -12.52
CA GLY A 125 9.94 -3.27 -12.21
C GLY A 125 10.07 -2.79 -10.77
N THR A 126 11.21 -2.16 -10.49
CA THR A 126 11.54 -1.60 -9.17
C THR A 126 12.18 -0.23 -9.33
N VAL A 127 11.91 0.68 -8.39
CA VAL A 127 12.51 2.02 -8.37
C VAL A 127 13.53 2.12 -7.24
N SER A 128 14.71 2.64 -7.57
CA SER A 128 15.73 2.98 -6.57
C SER A 128 15.48 4.38 -6.03
N ALA A 129 15.03 4.47 -4.77
CA ALA A 129 14.72 5.75 -4.12
C ALA A 129 15.91 6.73 -4.14
N SER A 130 17.15 6.23 -4.07
CA SER A 130 18.37 7.05 -4.15
C SER A 130 18.68 7.62 -5.53
N LYS A 131 17.99 7.16 -6.58
CA LYS A 131 18.17 7.64 -7.96
C LYS A 131 17.11 8.65 -8.39
N LEU A 132 16.15 8.95 -7.53
CA LEU A 132 15.10 9.92 -7.83
C LEU A 132 15.65 11.35 -7.85
N PRO A 133 15.10 12.24 -8.70
CA PRO A 133 15.43 13.65 -8.65
C PRO A 133 15.18 14.26 -7.26
N ASN A 134 16.06 15.16 -6.81
CA ASN A 134 15.94 15.78 -5.47
C ASN A 134 14.68 16.66 -5.29
N ASN A 135 14.00 17.02 -6.38
CA ASN A 135 12.82 17.88 -6.39
C ASN A 135 11.50 17.11 -6.46
N VAL A 136 11.52 15.76 -6.43
CA VAL A 136 10.32 14.94 -6.39
C VAL A 136 10.11 14.32 -5.02
N ASP A 137 8.86 14.09 -4.66
CA ASP A 137 8.49 13.39 -3.43
C ASP A 137 7.16 12.66 -3.64
N PRO A 138 7.18 11.58 -4.44
CA PRO A 138 5.99 10.84 -4.84
C PRO A 138 5.29 10.17 -3.66
N ILE A 139 3.99 9.95 -3.83
CA ILE A 139 3.19 9.07 -2.97
C ILE A 139 3.83 7.68 -2.91
N LEU A 140 4.07 7.20 -1.69
CA LEU A 140 4.60 5.85 -1.43
C LEU A 140 3.48 4.86 -1.12
N VAL A 141 2.61 5.18 -0.16
CA VAL A 141 1.48 4.32 0.24
C VAL A 141 0.25 5.19 0.43
N ILE A 142 -0.90 4.67 0.02
CA ILE A 142 -2.20 5.26 0.32
C ILE A 142 -3.00 4.38 1.27
N GLU A 143 -3.82 5.03 2.09
CA GLU A 143 -4.82 4.39 2.94
C GLU A 143 -6.21 4.62 2.34
N ILE A 144 -6.90 3.53 2.06
CA ILE A 144 -8.26 3.48 1.52
C ILE A 144 -9.17 2.63 2.42
N SER A 145 -10.44 2.99 2.48
CA SER A 145 -11.46 2.16 3.12
C SER A 145 -11.92 1.06 2.14
N SER A 146 -12.13 -0.17 2.65
CA SER A 146 -12.79 -1.25 1.91
C SER A 146 -12.14 -1.58 0.55
N SER A 147 -10.84 -1.86 0.54
CA SER A 147 -10.06 -2.07 -0.70
C SER A 147 -10.52 -3.24 -1.56
N ASP A 148 -11.27 -4.21 -1.01
CA ASP A 148 -11.54 -5.55 -1.57
C ASP A 148 -10.31 -6.45 -1.81
N ILE A 149 -9.13 -5.99 -1.39
CA ILE A 149 -7.84 -6.67 -1.54
C ILE A 149 -7.51 -7.38 -0.23
N GLU A 150 -7.26 -8.69 -0.26
CA GLU A 150 -6.66 -9.36 0.91
C GLU A 150 -5.21 -8.87 1.09
N TRP A 151 -4.75 -8.63 2.31
CA TRP A 151 -3.39 -8.09 2.52
C TRP A 151 -2.22 -8.92 1.90
N PRO A 152 -2.28 -10.25 1.69
CA PRO A 152 -1.22 -10.97 0.99
C PRO A 152 -1.44 -11.06 -0.52
N GLU A 153 -2.56 -10.56 -1.03
CA GLU A 153 -2.90 -10.57 -2.46
C GLU A 153 -1.90 -9.69 -3.23
N PRO A 154 -1.35 -10.18 -4.36
CA PRO A 154 -0.43 -9.44 -5.22
C PRO A 154 -1.21 -8.50 -6.15
N ARG A 155 -2.07 -7.66 -5.57
CA ARG A 155 -2.88 -6.67 -6.27
C ARG A 155 -2.87 -5.35 -5.52
N ASP A 156 -2.80 -4.27 -6.28
CA ASP A 156 -2.83 -2.90 -5.80
C ASP A 156 -3.61 -2.05 -6.82
N LEU A 157 -3.68 -0.73 -6.60
CA LEU A 157 -4.46 0.16 -7.46
C LEU A 157 -3.59 0.79 -8.54
N SER A 158 -4.03 0.70 -9.80
CA SER A 158 -3.46 1.54 -10.84
C SER A 158 -3.93 2.99 -10.71
N VAL A 159 -3.17 3.93 -11.27
CA VAL A 159 -3.59 5.34 -11.39
C VAL A 159 -5.00 5.45 -11.98
N SER A 160 -5.29 4.69 -13.04
CA SER A 160 -6.57 4.72 -13.74
C SER A 160 -7.75 4.23 -12.89
N GLU A 161 -7.50 3.39 -11.90
CA GLU A 161 -8.53 2.89 -10.99
C GLU A 161 -8.83 3.87 -9.87
N LEU A 162 -7.80 4.59 -9.42
CA LEU A 162 -7.96 5.70 -8.49
C LEU A 162 -8.73 6.86 -9.13
N SER A 163 -8.60 7.12 -10.43
CA SER A 163 -9.28 8.26 -11.04
C SER A 163 -10.76 8.04 -11.35
N LYS A 164 -11.23 6.79 -11.36
CA LYS A 164 -12.64 6.46 -11.63
C LYS A 164 -13.47 6.88 -10.42
N SER A 165 -14.14 8.04 -10.53
CA SER A 165 -14.95 8.67 -9.48
C SER A 165 -16.00 7.74 -8.85
N SER A 166 -16.49 6.73 -9.57
CA SER A 166 -17.40 5.71 -9.02
C SER A 166 -16.73 4.78 -8.01
N ARG A 167 -15.46 4.39 -8.23
CA ARG A 167 -14.64 3.64 -7.26
C ARG A 167 -14.21 4.51 -6.10
N LEU A 168 -13.78 5.75 -6.34
CA LEU A 168 -13.48 6.67 -5.25
C LEU A 168 -14.69 6.91 -4.36
N ASN A 169 -15.88 7.15 -4.95
CA ASN A 169 -17.11 7.30 -4.19
C ASN A 169 -17.49 6.03 -3.43
N SER A 170 -17.33 4.83 -4.00
CA SER A 170 -17.64 3.58 -3.28
C SER A 170 -16.60 3.19 -2.22
N ILE A 171 -15.32 3.49 -2.43
CA ILE A 171 -14.22 3.44 -1.43
C ILE A 171 -14.48 4.48 -0.32
N ALA A 172 -15.01 5.64 -0.67
CA ALA A 172 -15.25 6.79 0.21
C ALA A 172 -16.49 6.65 1.11
N LEU A 173 -17.53 5.95 0.66
CA LEU A 173 -18.88 6.06 1.26
C LEU A 173 -19.13 5.13 2.46
N LEU A 174 -18.21 4.24 2.83
CA LEU A 174 -18.43 3.23 3.90
C LEU A 174 -17.40 3.33 5.05
N LYS A 175 -17.57 4.34 5.93
CA LYS A 175 -16.96 4.53 7.28
C LYS A 175 -15.41 4.75 7.34
N PRO A 176 -14.84 5.24 8.47
CA PRO A 176 -15.15 6.44 9.27
C PRO A 176 -14.40 7.70 8.80
N HIS A 177 -13.71 7.65 7.67
CA HIS A 177 -12.85 8.73 7.19
C HIS A 177 -13.49 9.65 6.14
N GLY A 178 -14.82 9.83 6.18
CA GLY A 178 -15.50 10.93 5.48
C GLY A 178 -15.23 11.02 3.97
N GLY A 179 -14.85 9.92 3.33
CA GLY A 179 -14.63 9.88 1.89
C GLY A 179 -13.30 10.43 1.38
N VAL A 180 -12.27 10.44 2.22
CA VAL A 180 -10.92 10.85 1.81
C VAL A 180 -9.92 9.70 1.78
N ILE A 181 -9.00 9.73 0.81
CA ILE A 181 -7.85 8.82 0.75
C ILE A 181 -6.69 9.51 1.45
N ARG A 182 -6.06 8.85 2.44
CA ARG A 182 -4.82 9.38 3.02
C ARG A 182 -3.62 8.82 2.27
N TYR A 183 -2.51 9.54 2.32
CA TYR A 183 -1.26 9.04 1.77
C TYR A 183 -0.07 9.47 2.60
N ILE A 184 1.03 8.76 2.40
CA ILE A 184 2.36 9.17 2.82
C ILE A 184 3.30 9.19 1.61
N THR A 185 4.11 10.24 1.51
CA THR A 185 5.13 10.33 0.46
C THR A 185 6.41 9.59 0.85
N LEU A 186 7.32 9.43 -0.12
CA LEU A 186 8.63 8.82 0.11
C LEU A 186 9.41 9.52 1.24
N SER A 187 9.42 10.85 1.28
CA SER A 187 10.08 11.64 2.34
C SER A 187 9.34 11.61 3.69
N GLY A 188 8.10 11.11 3.72
CA GLY A 188 7.30 10.97 4.94
C GLY A 188 6.30 12.09 5.18
N ARG A 189 5.98 12.90 4.17
CA ARG A 189 4.88 13.87 4.28
C ARG A 189 3.55 13.14 4.20
N LEU A 190 2.68 13.39 5.17
CA LEU A 190 1.30 12.91 5.16
C LEU A 190 0.40 13.88 4.39
N GLY A 191 -0.58 13.35 3.67
CA GLY A 191 -1.55 14.15 2.96
C GLY A 191 -2.86 13.41 2.71
N VAL A 192 -3.77 14.10 2.04
CA VAL A 192 -5.13 13.63 1.78
C VAL A 192 -5.50 13.91 0.33
N LEU A 193 -6.10 12.95 -0.36
CA LEU A 193 -6.75 13.11 -1.65
C LEU A 193 -8.26 13.17 -1.44
N ALA A 194 -8.91 14.17 -2.04
CA ALA A 194 -10.35 14.29 -2.08
C ALA A 194 -10.94 13.26 -3.08
N GLY A 195 -12.16 12.77 -2.80
CA GLY A 195 -12.84 11.77 -3.64
C GLY A 195 -13.23 12.25 -5.05
N ASP A 196 -13.13 13.55 -5.33
CA ASP A 196 -13.41 14.19 -6.62
C ASP A 196 -12.15 14.64 -7.38
N MET A 197 -10.97 14.22 -6.92
CA MET A 197 -9.69 14.60 -7.50
C MET A 197 -9.53 14.10 -8.94
N SER A 198 -8.91 14.92 -9.82
CA SER A 198 -8.66 14.55 -11.21
C SER A 198 -7.54 13.51 -11.34
N VAL A 199 -7.58 12.74 -12.43
CA VAL A 199 -6.50 11.79 -12.81
C VAL A 199 -5.14 12.49 -12.81
N ASP A 200 -5.09 13.70 -13.37
CA ASP A 200 -3.87 14.47 -13.54
C ASP A 200 -3.23 14.83 -12.20
N GLU A 201 -4.04 15.11 -11.19
CA GLU A 201 -3.53 15.44 -9.86
C GLU A 201 -2.98 14.21 -9.15
N VAL A 202 -3.67 13.06 -9.24
CA VAL A 202 -3.14 11.77 -8.73
C VAL A 202 -1.83 11.43 -9.44
N ASN A 203 -1.79 11.58 -10.77
CA ASN A 203 -0.58 11.39 -11.58
C ASN A 203 0.56 12.30 -11.16
N ARG A 204 0.27 13.57 -10.92
CA ARG A 204 1.27 14.56 -10.49
C ARG A 204 1.84 14.20 -9.11
N LEU A 205 1.02 13.75 -8.18
CA LEU A 205 1.43 13.39 -6.83
C LEU A 205 2.14 12.03 -6.75
N ALA A 206 1.81 11.08 -7.65
CA ALA A 206 2.46 9.78 -7.72
C ALA A 206 3.76 9.77 -8.56
N SER A 207 3.99 10.83 -9.35
CA SER A 207 5.08 10.93 -10.33
C SER A 207 6.48 10.90 -9.72
N ILE A 208 7.36 10.08 -10.31
CA ILE A 208 8.79 10.03 -9.97
C ILE A 208 9.66 11.02 -10.77
N ASP A 209 9.13 11.58 -11.86
CA ASP A 209 9.86 12.49 -12.76
C ASP A 209 9.49 13.97 -12.58
N GLY A 210 8.53 14.27 -11.69
CA GLY A 210 8.08 15.65 -11.41
C GLY A 210 7.17 16.25 -12.49
N GLN A 211 6.84 15.49 -13.53
CA GLN A 211 5.79 15.78 -14.52
C GLN A 211 4.68 14.74 -14.37
N ALA A 212 3.41 15.13 -14.49
CA ALA A 212 2.28 14.19 -14.40
C ALA A 212 2.49 13.01 -15.35
N ALA A 213 2.25 11.77 -14.90
CA ALA A 213 2.34 10.60 -15.76
C ALA A 213 1.44 10.79 -16.98
N ASN A 214 2.00 10.68 -18.18
CA ASN A 214 1.21 10.67 -19.41
C ASN A 214 0.32 9.43 -19.38
N ALA A 215 -0.99 9.62 -19.52
CA ALA A 215 -2.02 8.60 -19.34
C ALA A 215 -2.10 7.56 -20.49
N ASP A 216 -1.08 7.47 -21.34
CA ASP A 216 -1.14 6.78 -22.64
C ASP A 216 -0.17 5.58 -22.74
N GLU A 217 -0.10 4.74 -21.70
CA GLU A 217 0.51 3.42 -21.83
C GLU A 217 -0.54 2.34 -21.50
N GLU A 218 -1.47 2.15 -22.45
CA GLU A 218 -2.24 0.91 -22.55
C GLU A 218 -1.24 -0.24 -22.76
N LEU A 219 -1.13 -1.12 -21.76
CA LEU A 219 -0.39 -2.37 -21.89
C LEU A 219 -1.05 -3.25 -22.98
N PRO A 220 -0.26 -3.89 -23.86
CA PRO A 220 -0.77 -4.82 -24.87
C PRO A 220 -1.38 -6.10 -24.27
#